data_AF-A0A368NUJ4-F1
#
_entry.id   AF-A0A368NUJ4-F1
#
_cell.length_a   1.000
_cell.length_b   1.000
_cell.length_c   1.000
_cell.angle_alpha   90.00
_cell.angle_beta   90.00
_cell.angle_gamma   90.00
#
_symmetry.space_group_name_H-M   'P 1'
#
loop_
_entity.id
_entity.type
_entity.pdbx_description
1 polymer ?
#
loop_
_entity_poly.entity_id
_entity_poly.type
_entity_poly.pdbx_seq_one_letter_code
_entity_poly.pdbx_strand_id
1 'polypeptide(L)'
;MSNLIKFAVEFGSSAKLRAMTEQELVEAMQSYELSLEEQAAILSREPKRLADLGNGDVYCILFPEKPGEEDEEEPTPEKEDTTKVA
;
A
#
# COMPACT_ATOMS: atom_id res chain seq x y z
N MET A 1 0.01 -7.09 14.09
CA MET A 1 -0.25 -6.48 12.76
C MET A 1 -1.74 -6.62 12.49
N SER A 2 -2.46 -5.50 12.33
CA SER A 2 -3.92 -5.50 12.12
C SER A 2 -4.29 -6.07 10.75
N ASN A 3 -5.54 -6.50 10.58
CA ASN A 3 -6.01 -7.02 9.31
C ASN A 3 -6.00 -5.95 8.21
N LEU A 4 -6.28 -4.68 8.57
CA LEU A 4 -6.12 -3.51 7.69
C LEU A 4 -4.70 -3.41 7.13
N ILE A 5 -3.69 -3.44 8.00
CA ILE A 5 -2.29 -3.33 7.58
C ILE A 5 -1.92 -4.51 6.67
N LYS A 6 -2.31 -5.74 7.04
CA LYS A 6 -2.04 -6.94 6.22
C LYS A 6 -2.64 -6.80 4.82
N PHE A 7 -3.91 -6.41 4.74
CA PHE A 7 -4.59 -6.24 3.46
C PHE A 7 -3.97 -5.11 2.65
N ALA A 8 -3.67 -3.95 3.26
CA ALA A 8 -3.07 -2.82 2.56
C ALA A 8 -1.68 -3.16 1.97
N VAL A 9 -0.86 -3.92 2.72
CA VAL A 9 0.43 -4.41 2.24
C VAL A 9 0.25 -5.38 1.07
N GLU A 10 -0.70 -6.31 1.18
CA GLU A 10 -0.97 -7.28 0.12
C GLU A 10 -1.56 -6.59 -1.12
N PHE A 11 -2.46 -5.62 -0.93
CA PHE A 11 -3.05 -4.82 -2.01
C PHE A 11 -1.98 -4.04 -2.78
N GLY A 12 -1.00 -3.46 -2.07
CA GLY A 12 0.12 -2.77 -2.71
C GLY A 12 1.06 -3.69 -3.49
N SER A 13 1.27 -4.93 -3.02
CA SER A 13 2.23 -5.87 -3.59
C SER A 13 1.63 -6.85 -4.62
N SER A 14 0.32 -7.12 -4.56
CA SER A 14 -0.37 -8.10 -5.39
C SER A 14 -0.94 -7.47 -6.66
N ALA A 15 -0.36 -7.79 -7.82
CA ALA A 15 -0.93 -7.42 -9.13
C ALA A 15 -2.35 -7.99 -9.31
N LYS A 16 -2.63 -9.16 -8.72
CA LYS A 16 -3.96 -9.78 -8.76
C LYS A 16 -4.99 -8.91 -8.04
N LEU A 17 -4.70 -8.48 -6.81
CA LEU A 17 -5.62 -7.63 -6.05
C LEU A 17 -5.81 -6.26 -6.72
N ARG A 18 -4.77 -5.71 -7.34
CA ARG A 18 -4.86 -4.45 -8.10
C ARG A 18 -5.69 -4.55 -9.38
N ALA A 19 -5.80 -5.74 -9.96
CA ALA A 19 -6.59 -6.00 -11.16
C ALA A 19 -8.05 -6.40 -10.86
N MET A 20 -8.40 -6.62 -9.59
CA MET A 20 -9.77 -6.96 -9.19
C MET A 20 -10.71 -5.77 -9.42
N THR A 21 -11.95 -6.09 -9.77
CA THR A 21 -13.04 -5.12 -9.73
C THR A 21 -13.30 -4.69 -8.29
N GLU A 22 -13.97 -3.54 -8.11
CA GLU A 22 -14.32 -3.04 -6.78
C GLU A 22 -15.13 -4.06 -5.96
N GLN A 23 -16.07 -4.77 -6.60
CA GLN A 23 -16.87 -5.80 -5.94
C GLN A 23 -16.02 -6.99 -5.47
N GLU A 24 -15.14 -7.51 -6.32
CA GLU A 24 -14.22 -8.60 -5.95
C GLU A 24 -13.26 -8.16 -4.84
N LEU A 25 -12.83 -6.89 -4.87
CA LEU A 25 -11.97 -6.32 -3.84
C LEU A 25 -12.71 -6.22 -2.50
N VAL A 26 -13.99 -5.82 -2.51
CA VAL A 26 -14.85 -5.82 -1.30
C VAL A 26 -15.00 -7.23 -0.74
N GLU A 27 -15.24 -8.23 -1.56
CA GLU A 27 -15.31 -9.64 -1.12
C GLU A 27 -13.98 -10.11 -0.52
N ALA A 28 -12.85 -9.74 -1.13
CA ALA A 28 -11.53 -10.00 -0.57
C ALA A 28 -11.36 -9.30 0.79
N MET A 29 -11.74 -8.03 0.90
CA MET A 29 -11.66 -7.29 2.17
C MET A 29 -12.53 -7.90 3.28
N GLN A 30 -13.70 -8.44 2.93
CA GLN A 30 -14.57 -9.16 3.86
C GLN A 30 -13.92 -10.44 4.39
N SER A 31 -13.15 -11.16 3.56
CA SER A 31 -12.39 -12.32 4.03
C SER A 31 -11.26 -11.98 5.01
N TYR A 32 -10.82 -10.72 5.02
CA TYR A 32 -9.86 -10.17 6.00
C TYR A 32 -10.56 -9.60 7.23
N GLU A 33 -11.89 -9.73 7.32
CA GLU A 33 -12.72 -9.21 8.41
C GLU A 33 -12.61 -7.68 8.57
N LEU A 34 -12.39 -6.97 7.46
CA LEU A 34 -12.34 -5.51 7.47
C LEU A 34 -13.72 -4.92 7.71
N SER A 35 -13.79 -3.92 8.59
CA SER A 35 -15.00 -3.12 8.80
C SER A 35 -15.37 -2.30 7.56
N LEU A 36 -16.61 -1.84 7.50
CA LEU A 36 -17.09 -0.99 6.40
C LEU A 36 -16.28 0.33 6.28
N GLU A 37 -15.82 0.86 7.41
CA GLU A 37 -15.00 2.07 7.45
C GLU A 37 -13.61 1.83 6.84
N GLU A 38 -12.98 0.70 7.19
CA GLU A 38 -11.69 0.29 6.63
C GLU A 38 -11.78 0.00 5.13
N GLN A 39 -12.85 -0.66 4.69
CA GLN A 39 -13.14 -0.90 3.28
C GLN A 39 -13.26 0.42 2.52
N ALA A 40 -14.04 1.35 3.04
CA ALA A 40 -14.23 2.67 2.41
C ALA A 40 -12.90 3.44 2.31
N ALA A 41 -12.04 3.37 3.33
CA ALA A 41 -10.74 4.03 3.32
C ALA A 41 -9.78 3.45 2.27
N ILE A 42 -9.80 2.12 2.07
CA ILE A 42 -9.02 1.45 1.02
C ILE A 42 -9.54 1.85 -0.36
N LEU A 43 -10.87 1.80 -0.57
CA LEU A 43 -11.50 2.10 -1.86
C LEU A 43 -11.38 3.58 -2.27
N SER A 44 -11.48 4.49 -1.31
CA SER A 44 -11.33 5.92 -1.58
C SER A 44 -9.89 6.31 -1.94
N ARG A 45 -8.93 5.38 -1.74
CA ARG A 45 -7.50 5.60 -1.95
C ARG A 45 -7.00 6.86 -1.25
N GLU A 46 -7.59 7.20 -0.10
CA GLU A 46 -7.21 8.38 0.69
C GLU A 46 -6.13 8.00 1.72
N PRO A 47 -4.86 8.34 1.50
CA PRO A 47 -3.77 7.86 2.36
C PRO A 47 -3.89 8.34 3.80
N LYS A 48 -4.47 9.53 4.01
CA LYS A 48 -4.71 10.09 5.35
C LYS A 48 -5.69 9.25 6.17
N ARG A 49 -6.81 8.82 5.58
CA ARG A 49 -7.82 8.01 6.29
C ARG A 49 -7.28 6.62 6.64
N LEU A 50 -6.51 6.03 5.72
CA LEU A 50 -5.78 4.79 5.97
C LEU A 50 -4.74 4.91 7.08
N ALA A 51 -3.99 6.02 7.12
CA ALA A 51 -3.02 6.29 8.18
C ALA A 51 -3.71 6.46 9.54
N ASP A 52 -4.82 7.20 9.60
CA ASP A 52 -5.59 7.42 10.83
C ASP A 52 -6.14 6.09 11.39
N LEU A 53 -6.73 5.24 10.53
CA LEU A 53 -7.23 3.92 10.91
C LEU A 53 -6.11 2.92 11.24
N GLY A 54 -4.95 3.09 10.61
CA GLY A 54 -3.75 2.30 10.84
C GLY A 54 -2.94 2.73 12.07
N ASN A 55 -3.42 3.67 12.88
CA ASN A 55 -2.68 4.27 14.00
C ASN A 55 -1.32 4.88 13.60
N GLY A 56 -1.19 5.35 12.37
CA GLY A 56 0.05 5.93 11.82
C GLY A 56 1.08 4.90 11.33
N ASP A 57 0.80 3.60 11.44
CA ASP A 57 1.69 2.54 10.95
C ASP A 57 1.51 2.25 9.44
N VAL A 58 0.48 2.83 8.82
CA VAL A 58 0.16 2.65 7.40
C VAL A 58 0.64 3.85 6.60
N TYR A 59 1.71 3.65 5.83
CA TYR A 59 2.19 4.61 4.83
C TYR A 59 1.83 4.11 3.43
N CYS A 60 0.72 4.60 2.87
CA CYS A 60 0.34 4.31 1.49
C CYS A 60 1.01 5.31 0.55
N ILE A 61 2.12 4.91 -0.08
CA ILE A 61 2.70 5.65 -1.21
C ILE A 61 1.90 5.25 -2.46
N LEU A 62 0.91 6.06 -2.81
CA LEU A 62 0.31 5.98 -4.13
C LEU A 62 1.27 6.65 -5.10
N PHE A 63 2.10 5.86 -5.78
CA PHE A 63 2.85 6.38 -6.91
C PHE A 63 1.83 6.87 -7.95
N PRO A 64 1.93 8.11 -8.44
CA PRO A 64 1.07 8.56 -9.52
C PRO A 64 1.25 7.61 -10.70
N GLU A 65 0.14 7.03 -11.19
CA GLU A 65 0.15 6.34 -12.48
C GLU A 65 0.58 7.38 -13.51
N LYS A 66 1.85 7.32 -13.92
CA LYS A 66 2.31 8.09 -15.06
C LYS A 66 1.52 7.58 -16.27
N PRO A 67 0.85 8.46 -17.03
CA PRO A 67 0.34 8.07 -18.33
C PRO A 67 1.54 7.91 -19.28
N GLY A 68 2.07 6.68 -19.36
CA GLY A 68 3.19 6.31 -20.24
C GLY A 68 4.58 6.43 -19.59
N GLU A 69 5.52 5.65 -20.11
CA GLU A 69 6.90 5.38 -19.63
C GLU A 69 6.95 4.24 -18.62
N GLU A 70 6.94 2.98 -19.10
CA GLU A 70 8.14 2.22 -19.48
C GLU A 70 9.08 1.98 -18.29
N ASP A 71 8.91 0.78 -17.72
CA ASP A 71 9.96 -0.18 -17.35
C ASP A 71 11.37 0.40 -17.24
N GLU A 72 11.88 0.55 -16.02
CA GLU A 72 13.29 0.24 -15.75
C GLU A 72 13.50 0.03 -14.23
N GLU A 73 14.15 -1.09 -13.95
CA GLU A 73 14.36 -1.75 -12.67
C GLU A 73 15.09 -0.88 -11.63
N GLU A 74 14.84 -1.17 -10.35
CA GLU A 74 15.78 -0.83 -9.28
C GLU A 74 17.17 -1.47 -9.56
N PRO A 75 18.24 -0.88 -9.04
CA PRO A 75 18.67 -1.40 -7.74
C PRO A 75 19.06 -0.27 -6.76
N THR A 76 18.60 -0.41 -5.52
CA THR A 76 19.35 0.13 -4.37
C THR A 76 20.64 -0.65 -4.20
N PRO A 77 21.75 0.03 -3.89
CA PRO A 77 22.44 -0.22 -2.61
C PRO A 77 23.06 1.10 -2.08
N GLU A 78 23.55 1.31 -0.88
CA GLU A 78 23.61 0.64 0.43
C GLU A 78 24.07 1.76 1.38
N LYS A 79 23.77 1.63 2.67
CA LYS A 79 24.31 2.52 3.71
C LYS A 79 25.81 2.25 3.88
N GLU A 80 26.68 3.26 3.76
CA GLU A 80 27.98 3.30 4.46
C GLU A 80 28.40 4.77 4.66
N ASP A 81 27.96 5.39 5.77
CA ASP A 81 28.59 6.61 6.28
C ASP A 81 29.89 6.19 6.97
N THR A 82 30.99 6.22 6.21
CA THR A 82 32.33 5.90 6.68
C THR A 82 33.03 7.19 7.13
N THR A 83 33.21 7.28 8.46
CA THR A 83 34.47 7.65 9.13
C THR A 83 35.33 8.78 8.53
N LYS A 84 35.28 9.95 9.18
CA LYS A 84 36.42 10.78 9.64
C LYS A 84 37.78 10.59 8.95
N VAL A 85 38.20 11.53 8.11
CA VAL A 85 39.60 11.88 7.74
C VAL A 85 39.55 13.29 7.10
N ALA A 86 40.41 14.29 7.32
CA ALA A 86 41.54 14.58 8.21
C ALA A 86 41.63 16.11 8.38
#